data_AF-A0A6C0HUS6-F1
#
_entry.id   AF-A0A6C0HUS6-F1
#
_cell.length_a   1.000
_cell.length_b   1.000
_cell.length_c   1.000
_cell.angle_alpha   90.00
_cell.angle_beta   90.00
_cell.angle_gamma   90.00
#
_symmetry.space_group_name_H-M   'P 1'
#
loop_
_entity.id
_entity.type
_entity.pdbx_description
1 polymer ?
#
loop_
_entity_poly.entity_id
_entity_poly.type
_entity_poly.pdbx_seq_one_letter_code
_entity_poly.pdbx_strand_id
1 'polypeptide(L)'
;MVDMEVNKSSTSSHRNGSFHVNIPIARNHEQSENGVNCISPKHYEKLDEASYTVQMLTQNDYADGWQQIVPFARHYTKRYTDTEGNLVSRLYSNAYRMKVNMAQLPEHLWHRMMYVDETMHTVNNGYHYYTVMKTNVDDEIRELAHILRQTCCPKYNDRVRELLNILKDNDVYGWVIIKAKAMYH
;
A
#
# COMPACT_ATOMS: atom_id res chain seq x y z
N MET A 1 -49.24 -13.27 -26.51
CA MET A 1 -48.58 -14.35 -27.26
C MET A 1 -47.45 -13.72 -28.04
N VAL A 2 -46.23 -13.77 -27.50
CA VAL A 2 -45.13 -14.71 -27.90
C VAL A 2 -44.32 -14.00 -29.00
N ASP A 3 -43.00 -13.75 -29.01
CA ASP A 3 -41.78 -13.93 -28.19
C ASP A 3 -40.76 -12.91 -28.79
N MET A 4 -39.86 -12.26 -28.04
CA MET A 4 -38.50 -12.66 -27.64
C MET A 4 -37.49 -12.98 -28.78
N GLU A 5 -36.39 -12.20 -28.83
CA GLU A 5 -34.97 -12.53 -29.16
C GLU A 5 -34.28 -11.21 -29.64
N VAL A 6 -33.30 -10.57 -28.99
CA VAL A 6 -31.96 -10.91 -28.47
C VAL A 6 -30.94 -11.35 -29.54
N ASN A 7 -29.99 -10.45 -29.84
CA ASN A 7 -28.53 -10.71 -30.00
C ASN A 7 -27.80 -9.36 -30.25
N LYS A 8 -26.94 -8.85 -29.35
CA LYS A 8 -25.48 -9.11 -29.17
C LYS A 8 -24.71 -9.01 -30.51
N SER A 9 -23.66 -8.21 -30.69
CA SER A 9 -22.50 -8.02 -29.81
C SER A 9 -21.53 -6.92 -30.32
N SER A 10 -20.93 -6.20 -29.34
CA SER A 10 -19.53 -5.77 -29.20
C SER A 10 -18.70 -5.21 -30.37
N THR A 11 -18.15 -4.02 -30.16
CA THR A 11 -16.69 -3.79 -30.11
C THR A 11 -16.39 -2.47 -29.39
N SER A 12 -16.08 -2.51 -28.08
CA SER A 12 -15.39 -1.41 -27.41
C SER A 12 -13.91 -1.73 -27.31
N SER A 13 -13.14 -1.08 -28.17
CA SER A 13 -11.69 -0.95 -28.06
C SER A 13 -11.36 -0.18 -26.79
N HIS A 14 -10.69 -0.80 -25.83
CA HIS A 14 -10.05 -0.10 -24.71
C HIS A 14 -8.54 -0.33 -24.76
N ARG A 15 -7.83 0.80 -24.76
CA ARG A 15 -6.43 0.99 -25.09
C ARG A 15 -5.52 0.38 -24.02
N ASN A 16 -4.59 -0.47 -24.43
CA ASN A 16 -3.42 -0.83 -23.63
C ASN A 16 -2.44 0.35 -23.60
N GLY A 17 -2.60 1.25 -22.64
CA GLY A 17 -1.62 2.29 -22.32
C GLY A 17 -0.63 1.79 -21.27
N SER A 18 0.55 1.35 -21.70
CA SER A 18 1.70 1.18 -20.80
C SER A 18 2.39 2.53 -20.67
N PHE A 19 2.53 3.05 -19.44
CA PHE A 19 3.26 4.29 -19.17
C PHE A 19 4.20 4.12 -17.98
N HIS A 20 5.41 4.67 -18.13
CA HIS A 20 6.45 4.71 -17.11
C HIS A 20 6.11 5.77 -16.05
N VAL A 21 6.05 5.37 -14.78
CA VAL A 21 5.87 6.28 -13.64
C VAL A 21 7.21 6.41 -12.91
N ASN A 22 7.74 7.64 -12.84
CA ASN A 22 8.90 7.99 -12.03
C ASN A 22 8.45 8.14 -10.58
N ILE A 23 8.77 7.16 -9.73
CA ILE A 23 8.60 7.27 -8.28
C ILE A 23 9.84 8.02 -7.75
N PRO A 24 9.73 9.24 -7.19
CA PRO A 24 10.86 9.90 -6.56
C PRO A 24 11.26 9.12 -5.31
N ILE A 25 12.54 8.78 -5.22
CA ILE A 25 13.13 7.97 -4.15
C ILE A 25 14.12 8.85 -3.36
N ALA A 26 13.78 9.23 -2.13
CA ALA A 26 14.68 9.95 -1.22
C ALA A 26 15.50 8.98 -0.36
N ARG A 27 16.81 9.19 -0.23
CA ARG A 27 17.75 8.38 0.59
C ARG A 27 18.07 9.08 1.91
N ASN A 28 17.90 8.39 3.04
CA ASN A 28 18.42 8.84 4.34
C ASN A 28 19.66 8.01 4.70
N HIS A 29 20.74 8.68 5.10
CA HIS A 29 21.99 8.06 5.55
C HIS A 29 22.12 8.31 7.07
N GLU A 30 21.90 7.29 7.90
CA GLU A 30 22.19 7.37 9.33
C GLU A 30 23.59 6.78 9.58
N GLN A 31 24.44 7.55 10.26
CA GLN A 31 25.78 7.15 10.69
C GLN A 31 25.69 6.52 12.08
N SER A 32 26.30 5.35 12.28
CA SER A 32 26.48 4.73 13.60
C SER A 32 27.94 4.35 13.80
N GLU A 33 28.50 4.78 14.93
CA GLU A 33 29.88 4.56 15.36
C GLU A 33 30.10 3.22 16.09
N ASN A 34 31.31 2.68 15.87
CA ASN A 34 32.23 1.91 16.73
C ASN A 34 31.79 0.73 17.63
N GLY A 35 32.49 -0.40 17.46
CA GLY A 35 32.69 -1.47 18.44
C GLY A 35 33.41 -2.69 17.85
N VAL A 36 34.66 -2.94 18.27
CA VAL A 36 35.60 -3.97 17.78
C VAL A 36 35.48 -5.29 18.57
N ASN A 37 35.46 -6.48 17.94
CA ASN A 37 36.52 -7.52 17.98
C ASN A 37 36.10 -8.96 17.54
N CYS A 38 37.06 -9.62 16.86
CA CYS A 38 37.38 -11.06 16.73
C CYS A 38 36.64 -11.98 15.72
N ILE A 39 37.46 -12.64 14.90
CA ILE A 39 37.17 -13.42 13.69
C ILE A 39 36.73 -14.85 14.02
N SER A 40 35.57 -15.25 13.46
CA SER A 40 35.23 -16.65 13.18
C SER A 40 34.42 -16.72 11.87
N PRO A 41 34.74 -17.62 10.92
CA PRO A 41 34.26 -17.52 9.53
C PRO A 41 32.86 -18.12 9.37
N LYS A 42 31.82 -17.40 9.84
CA LYS A 42 30.42 -17.42 9.35
C LYS A 42 29.70 -16.15 9.82
N HIS A 43 30.21 -14.96 9.49
CA HIS A 43 29.50 -13.72 9.80
C HIS A 43 28.62 -13.33 8.61
N TYR A 44 27.34 -13.67 8.70
CA TYR A 44 26.31 -12.89 8.02
C TYR A 44 26.29 -11.53 8.72
N GLU A 45 27.08 -10.58 8.21
CA GLU A 45 27.09 -9.20 8.70
C GLU A 45 25.67 -8.62 8.62
N LYS A 46 25.31 -7.87 9.67
CA LYS A 46 24.06 -7.13 9.84
C LYS A 46 23.50 -6.61 8.51
N LEU A 47 22.23 -6.89 8.28
CA LEU A 47 21.46 -6.32 7.18
C LEU A 47 21.37 -4.80 7.40
N ASP A 48 22.19 -4.02 6.71
CA ASP A 48 22.04 -2.57 6.67
C ASP A 48 20.89 -2.24 5.70
N GLU A 49 19.81 -1.68 6.23
CA GLU A 49 18.59 -1.42 5.48
C GLU A 49 18.58 0.03 4.98
N ALA A 50 18.65 0.21 3.65
CA ALA A 50 18.49 1.52 3.05
C ALA A 50 17.00 1.86 3.00
N SER A 51 16.59 2.91 3.73
CA SER A 51 15.19 3.33 3.78
C SER A 51 14.86 4.41 2.76
N TYR A 52 13.78 4.17 2.01
CA TYR A 52 13.29 5.06 0.98
C TYR A 52 11.87 5.50 1.29
N THR A 53 11.61 6.80 1.19
CA THR A 53 10.22 7.31 1.27
C THR A 53 9.60 7.28 -0.12
N VAL A 54 8.45 6.61 -0.23
CA VAL A 54 7.67 6.54 -1.47
C VAL A 54 6.52 7.53 -1.38
N GLN A 55 6.39 8.38 -2.41
CA GLN A 55 5.22 9.23 -2.58
C GLN A 55 4.03 8.39 -3.03
N MET A 56 2.96 8.40 -2.24
CA MET A 56 1.71 7.71 -2.56
C MET A 56 0.87 8.52 -3.53
N LEU A 57 0.04 7.81 -4.31
CA LEU A 57 -1.03 8.42 -5.10
C LEU A 57 -1.92 9.32 -4.24
N THR A 58 -2.36 10.43 -4.83
CA THR A 58 -3.32 11.33 -4.19
C THR A 58 -4.71 10.72 -4.19
N GLN A 59 -5.60 11.26 -3.35
CA GLN A 59 -7.01 10.87 -3.29
C GLN A 59 -7.71 11.02 -4.66
N ASN A 60 -7.38 12.08 -5.40
CA ASN A 60 -7.90 12.31 -6.75
C ASN A 60 -7.39 11.26 -7.75
N ASP A 61 -6.12 10.85 -7.66
CA ASP A 61 -5.61 9.79 -8.53
C ASP A 61 -6.38 8.47 -8.29
N TYR A 62 -6.68 8.14 -7.03
CA TYR A 62 -7.53 6.98 -6.73
C TYR A 62 -8.97 7.14 -7.24
N ALA A 63 -9.52 8.37 -7.19
CA ALA A 63 -10.85 8.67 -7.75
C ALA A 63 -10.92 8.40 -9.26
N ASP A 64 -9.85 8.75 -9.97
CA ASP A 64 -9.68 8.54 -11.42
C ASP A 64 -9.35 7.08 -11.79
N GLY A 65 -9.25 6.19 -10.79
CA GLY A 65 -9.02 4.76 -10.99
C GLY A 65 -7.55 4.36 -11.10
N TRP A 66 -6.62 5.24 -10.75
CA TRP A 66 -5.20 4.89 -10.72
C TRP A 66 -4.90 3.86 -9.62
N GLN A 67 -3.89 3.02 -9.89
CA GLN A 67 -3.45 1.98 -8.98
C GLN A 67 -1.98 2.20 -8.61
N GLN A 68 -1.69 2.16 -7.31
CA GLN A 68 -0.32 2.30 -6.83
C GLN A 68 0.47 1.04 -7.16
N ILE A 69 1.53 1.18 -7.97
CA ILE A 69 2.54 0.15 -8.13
C ILE A 69 3.62 0.38 -7.08
N VAL A 70 3.90 -0.66 -6.29
CA VAL A 70 4.92 -0.61 -5.24
C VAL A 70 6.23 -1.20 -5.78
N PRO A 71 7.38 -0.53 -5.59
CA PRO A 71 8.66 -1.07 -6.05
C PRO A 71 8.97 -2.43 -5.42
N PHE A 72 9.55 -3.33 -6.21
CA PHE A 72 10.06 -4.59 -5.69
C PHE A 72 11.22 -4.33 -4.72
N ALA A 73 11.22 -5.06 -3.61
CA ALA A 73 12.38 -5.14 -2.73
C ALA A 73 13.54 -5.78 -3.48
N ARG A 74 14.70 -5.15 -3.42
CA ARG A 74 15.92 -5.66 -4.06
C ARG A 74 16.97 -5.87 -2.99
N HIS A 75 17.63 -7.00 -3.10
CA HIS A 75 18.88 -7.28 -2.40
C HIS A 75 20.04 -6.90 -3.31
N TYR A 76 21.06 -6.25 -2.75
CA TYR A 76 22.29 -5.97 -3.49
C TYR A 76 23.48 -6.08 -2.55
N THR A 77 24.61 -6.53 -3.10
CA THR A 77 25.87 -6.64 -2.36
C THR A 77 26.75 -5.45 -2.71
N LYS A 78 27.27 -4.75 -1.70
CA LYS A 78 28.34 -3.77 -1.90
C LYS A 78 29.64 -4.31 -1.31
N ARG A 79 30.73 -4.08 -2.04
CA ARG A 79 32.08 -4.43 -1.61
C ARG A 79 32.76 -3.18 -1.10
N TYR A 80 33.39 -3.29 0.05
CA TYR A 80 34.14 -2.23 0.70
C TYR A 80 35.54 -2.72 1.01
N THR A 81 36.48 -1.79 1.07
CA THR A 81 37.80 -2.06 1.64
C THR A 81 37.77 -1.55 3.07
N ASP A 82 38.00 -2.44 4.02
CA ASP A 82 38.07 -2.09 5.44
C ASP A 82 39.35 -1.30 5.74
N THR A 83 39.46 -0.74 6.95
CA THR A 83 40.63 0.03 7.41
C THR A 83 41.93 -0.77 7.36
N GLU A 84 41.85 -2.10 7.36
CA GLU A 84 42.97 -3.03 7.26
C GLU A 84 43.31 -3.45 5.81
N GLY A 85 42.61 -2.90 4.80
CA GLY A 85 42.81 -3.27 3.39
C GLY A 85 42.08 -4.55 2.96
N ASN A 86 41.30 -5.16 3.86
CA ASN A 86 40.52 -6.36 3.57
C ASN A 86 39.26 -6.04 2.74
N LEU A 87 38.97 -6.85 1.73
CA LEU A 87 37.72 -6.74 0.95
C LEU A 87 36.57 -7.39 1.72
N VAL A 88 35.62 -6.57 2.16
CA VAL A 88 34.41 -7.00 2.86
C VAL A 88 33.20 -6.84 1.94
N SER A 89 32.30 -7.82 1.94
CA SER A 89 31.06 -7.78 1.16
C SER A 89 29.85 -7.75 2.08
N ARG A 90 29.05 -6.69 2.00
CA ARG A 90 27.81 -6.55 2.78
C ARG A 90 26.59 -6.69 1.92
N LEU A 91 25.59 -7.42 2.43
CA LEU A 91 24.28 -7.55 1.82
C LEU A 91 23.37 -6.43 2.31
N TYR A 92 22.77 -5.70 1.37
CA TYR A 92 21.81 -4.65 1.64
C TYR A 92 20.44 -5.03 1.11
N SER A 93 19.40 -4.53 1.76
CA SER A 93 18.03 -4.53 1.25
C SER A 93 17.49 -3.11 1.21
N ASN A 94 16.59 -2.86 0.26
CA ASN A 94 15.78 -1.66 0.25
C ASN A 94 14.53 -1.88 1.09
N ALA A 95 14.24 -0.97 2.03
CA ALA A 95 12.94 -0.81 2.65
C ALA A 95 12.23 0.44 2.14
N TYR A 96 10.95 0.30 1.83
CA TYR A 96 10.11 1.39 1.37
C TYR A 96 9.13 1.79 2.46
N ARG A 97 9.14 3.07 2.84
CA ARG A 97 8.24 3.67 3.81
C ARG A 97 7.23 4.54 3.09
N MET A 98 5.96 4.36 3.43
CA MET A 98 4.81 5.00 2.82
C MET A 98 3.94 5.61 3.91
N LYS A 99 3.47 6.84 3.68
CA LYS A 99 2.44 7.45 4.52
C LYS A 99 1.10 7.34 3.79
N VAL A 100 0.12 6.74 4.43
CA VAL A 100 -1.19 6.45 3.83
C VAL A 100 -2.31 6.81 4.80
N ASN A 101 -3.50 7.09 4.31
CA ASN A 101 -4.70 7.02 5.14
C ASN A 101 -5.26 5.59 5.14
N MET A 102 -6.29 5.35 5.96
CA MET A 102 -6.88 4.02 6.10
C MET A 102 -7.46 3.49 4.78
N ALA A 103 -8.10 4.36 3.98
CA ALA A 103 -8.66 4.02 2.67
C ALA A 103 -7.61 3.59 1.62
N GLN A 104 -6.39 4.10 1.72
CA GLN A 104 -5.27 3.79 0.84
C GLN A 104 -4.50 2.52 1.24
N LEU A 105 -4.70 2.01 2.46
CA LEU A 105 -4.04 0.79 2.91
C LEU A 105 -4.49 -0.41 2.06
N PRO A 106 -3.58 -1.22 1.50
CA PRO A 106 -3.93 -2.38 0.70
C PRO A 106 -4.87 -3.36 1.43
N GLU A 107 -5.87 -3.89 0.72
CA GLU A 107 -6.93 -4.74 1.29
C GLU A 107 -6.38 -5.89 2.13
N HIS A 108 -5.33 -6.58 1.64
CA HIS A 108 -4.75 -7.71 2.35
C HIS A 108 -4.08 -7.33 3.68
N LEU A 109 -3.81 -6.04 3.94
CA LEU A 109 -3.21 -5.56 5.18
C LEU A 109 -4.23 -5.07 6.22
N TRP A 110 -5.50 -4.94 5.82
CA TRP A 110 -6.55 -4.41 6.70
C TRP A 110 -6.85 -5.27 7.93
N HIS A 111 -6.56 -6.58 7.89
CA HIS A 111 -6.71 -7.44 9.07
C HIS A 111 -5.80 -7.00 10.23
N ARG A 112 -4.72 -6.26 9.95
CA ARG A 112 -3.77 -5.75 10.95
C ARG A 112 -4.20 -4.42 11.58
N MET A 113 -5.25 -3.79 11.05
CA MET A 113 -5.75 -2.49 11.51
C MET A 113 -6.97 -2.57 12.45
N MET A 114 -7.49 -3.76 12.73
CA MET A 114 -8.84 -3.88 13.33
C MET A 114 -8.96 -3.41 14.78
N TYR A 115 -7.86 -3.09 15.47
CA TYR A 115 -7.84 -2.75 16.90
C TYR A 115 -6.97 -1.56 17.27
N VAL A 116 -6.61 -0.71 16.32
CA VAL A 116 -5.65 0.37 16.58
C VAL A 116 -6.38 1.71 16.70
N ASP A 117 -6.34 2.30 17.89
CA ASP A 117 -6.85 3.66 18.16
C ASP A 117 -5.71 4.70 18.24
N GLU A 118 -4.50 4.32 17.84
CA GLU A 118 -3.35 5.21 17.80
C GLU A 118 -3.48 6.23 16.66
N THR A 119 -2.98 7.44 16.89
CA THR A 119 -2.97 8.51 15.88
C THR A 119 -2.11 8.17 14.65
N MET A 120 -1.10 7.33 14.84
CA MET A 120 -0.24 6.81 13.78
C MET A 120 0.07 5.34 14.06
N HIS A 121 -0.18 4.48 13.08
CA HIS A 121 0.10 3.06 13.18
C HIS A 121 0.97 2.60 12.01
N THR A 122 1.99 1.79 12.26
CA THR A 122 2.85 1.27 11.20
C THR A 122 2.56 -0.21 10.93
N VAL A 123 2.05 -0.50 9.73
CA VAL A 123 1.85 -1.87 9.23
C VAL A 123 3.02 -2.26 8.34
N ASN A 124 3.69 -3.37 8.65
CA ASN A 124 4.77 -3.91 7.84
C ASN A 124 4.24 -5.02 6.90
N ASN A 125 4.66 -5.04 5.63
CA ASN A 125 4.55 -6.17 4.72
C ASN A 125 5.92 -6.52 4.09
N GLY A 126 6.78 -7.19 4.85
CA GLY A 126 8.14 -7.55 4.41
C GLY A 126 9.05 -6.32 4.39
N TYR A 127 9.28 -5.78 3.20
CA TYR A 127 10.14 -4.60 2.98
C TYR A 127 9.34 -3.31 2.75
N HIS A 128 8.01 -3.37 2.90
CA HIS A 128 7.11 -2.23 2.72
C HIS A 128 6.47 -1.88 4.05
N TYR A 129 6.70 -0.65 4.49
CA TYR A 129 6.23 -0.12 5.75
C TYR A 129 5.20 0.97 5.47
N TYR A 130 3.98 0.77 5.94
CA TYR A 130 2.86 1.67 5.77
C TYR A 130 2.57 2.35 7.10
N THR A 131 2.90 3.63 7.20
CA THR A 131 2.47 4.47 8.31
C THR A 131 1.09 5.01 7.99
N VAL A 132 0.08 4.44 8.63
CA VAL A 132 -1.32 4.83 8.52
C VAL A 132 -1.56 6.04 9.41
N MET A 133 -2.01 7.13 8.78
CA MET A 133 -2.39 8.38 9.43
C MET A 133 -3.88 8.34 9.74
N LYS A 134 -4.24 8.59 11.01
CA LYS A 134 -5.64 8.66 11.43
C LYS A 134 -6.35 9.83 10.73
N THR A 135 -7.57 9.59 10.27
CA THR A 135 -8.46 10.62 9.70
C THR A 135 -9.76 10.73 10.52
N ASN A 136 -10.53 11.80 10.29
CA ASN A 136 -11.82 12.01 10.94
C ASN A 136 -12.93 11.08 10.45
N VAL A 137 -12.72 10.35 9.35
CA VAL A 137 -13.71 9.44 8.76
C VAL A 137 -13.29 7.97 8.84
N ASP A 138 -12.27 7.64 9.64
CA ASP A 138 -11.77 6.27 9.75
C ASP A 138 -12.82 5.28 10.28
N ASP A 139 -13.76 5.76 11.10
CA ASP A 139 -14.84 4.95 11.64
C ASP A 139 -15.81 4.52 10.52
N GLU A 140 -16.16 5.44 9.63
CA GLU A 140 -16.99 5.17 8.45
C GLU A 140 -16.27 4.23 7.47
N ILE A 141 -14.96 4.41 7.26
CA ILE A 141 -14.18 3.50 6.41
C ILE A 141 -14.16 2.09 7.04
N ARG A 142 -14.00 1.97 8.36
CA ARG A 142 -14.04 0.68 9.07
C ARG A 142 -15.41 0.01 8.98
N GLU A 143 -16.48 0.75 9.19
CA GLU A 143 -17.84 0.24 9.09
C GLU A 143 -18.12 -0.26 7.67
N LEU A 144 -17.78 0.54 6.65
CA LEU A 144 -17.96 0.13 5.26
C LEU A 144 -17.16 -1.13 4.94
N ALA A 145 -15.88 -1.17 5.32
CA ALA A 145 -15.05 -2.36 5.12
C ALA A 145 -15.59 -3.60 5.85
N HIS A 146 -16.19 -3.42 7.03
CA HIS A 146 -16.85 -4.50 7.76
C HIS A 146 -18.07 -5.03 7.00
N ILE A 147 -18.94 -4.15 6.51
CA ILE A 147 -20.10 -4.51 5.70
C ILE A 147 -19.68 -5.27 4.43
N LEU A 148 -18.63 -4.82 3.74
CA LEU A 148 -18.14 -5.46 2.51
C LEU A 148 -17.54 -6.86 2.73
N ARG A 149 -17.13 -7.18 3.95
CA ARG A 149 -16.68 -8.53 4.33
C ARG A 149 -17.83 -9.46 4.66
N GLN A 150 -18.99 -8.90 5.01
CA GLN A 150 -20.21 -9.68 5.14
C GLN A 150 -20.76 -9.97 3.73
N THR A 151 -21.32 -11.16 3.53
CA THR A 151 -21.96 -11.54 2.27
C THR A 151 -22.98 -10.46 1.86
N CYS A 152 -23.06 -10.13 0.56
CA CYS A 152 -23.93 -9.06 0.06
C CYS A 152 -25.36 -9.24 0.60
N CYS A 153 -25.78 -8.32 1.46
CA CYS A 153 -27.08 -8.39 2.15
C CYS A 153 -27.85 -7.10 1.84
N PRO A 154 -29.06 -7.21 1.24
CA PRO A 154 -29.87 -6.04 0.89
C PRO A 154 -30.17 -5.09 2.06
N LYS A 155 -30.12 -5.60 3.30
CA LYS A 155 -30.31 -4.81 4.53
C LYS A 155 -29.33 -3.65 4.65
N TYR A 156 -28.13 -3.78 4.09
CA TYR A 156 -27.10 -2.75 4.20
C TYR A 156 -27.11 -1.73 3.06
N ASN A 157 -27.96 -1.88 2.03
CA ASN A 157 -27.94 -1.01 0.85
C ASN A 157 -28.02 0.48 1.18
N ASP A 158 -28.95 0.87 2.04
CA ASP A 158 -29.14 2.28 2.41
C ASP A 158 -27.98 2.81 3.26
N ARG A 159 -27.46 1.99 4.20
CA ARG A 159 -26.31 2.34 5.02
C ARG A 159 -25.03 2.46 4.19
N VAL A 160 -24.81 1.57 3.22
CA VAL A 160 -23.68 1.65 2.28
C VAL A 160 -23.76 2.93 1.45
N ARG A 161 -24.96 3.30 0.97
CA ARG A 161 -25.14 4.56 0.22
C ARG A 161 -24.83 5.79 1.08
N GLU A 162 -25.27 5.79 2.34
CA GLU A 162 -24.97 6.85 3.30
C GLU A 162 -23.45 6.98 3.55
N LEU A 163 -22.79 5.86 3.87
CA LEU A 163 -21.33 5.83 4.09
C LEU A 163 -20.56 6.29 2.85
N LEU A 164 -20.99 5.88 1.64
CA LEU A 164 -20.38 6.33 0.39
C LEU A 164 -20.51 7.85 0.18
N ASN A 165 -21.63 8.46 0.59
CA ASN A 165 -21.80 9.91 0.51
C ASN A 165 -20.90 10.62 1.53
N ILE A 166 -20.87 10.17 2.79
CA ILE A 166 -19.99 10.76 3.82
C ILE A 166 -18.52 10.72 3.38
N LEU A 167 -18.05 9.58 2.88
CA LEU A 167 -16.67 9.43 2.41
C LEU A 167 -16.38 10.30 1.19
N LYS A 168 -17.33 10.42 0.27
CA LYS A 168 -17.19 11.30 -0.90
C LYS A 168 -17.12 12.77 -0.50
N ASP A 169 -17.95 13.20 0.45
CA ASP A 169 -17.99 14.59 0.94
C ASP A 169 -16.72 14.98 1.70
N ASN A 170 -15.94 13.98 2.18
CA ASN A 170 -14.64 14.15 2.82
C ASN A 170 -13.45 13.88 1.87
N ASP A 171 -13.68 13.84 0.55
CA ASP A 171 -12.66 13.56 -0.48
C ASP A 171 -11.86 12.27 -0.22
N VAL A 172 -12.52 11.25 0.33
CA VAL A 172 -11.93 9.94 0.53
C VAL A 172 -12.24 9.04 -0.66
N TYR A 173 -11.20 8.40 -1.16
CA TYR A 173 -11.16 7.47 -2.27
C TYR A 173 -10.20 6.32 -1.92
N GLY A 174 -10.46 5.15 -2.48
CA GLY A 174 -9.66 3.95 -2.20
C GLY A 174 -10.41 2.67 -2.54
N TRP A 175 -9.76 1.54 -2.29
CA TRP A 175 -10.29 0.23 -2.69
C TRP A 175 -11.63 -0.09 -2.03
N VAL A 176 -11.86 0.36 -0.78
CA VAL A 176 -13.11 0.14 -0.04
C VAL A 176 -14.29 0.75 -0.79
N ILE A 177 -14.13 1.97 -1.31
CA ILE A 177 -15.16 2.69 -2.06
C ILE A 177 -15.36 2.07 -3.43
N ILE A 178 -14.27 1.72 -4.12
CA ILE A 178 -14.32 1.04 -5.43
C ILE A 178 -15.09 -0.26 -5.31
N LYS A 179 -14.79 -1.07 -4.28
CA LYS A 179 -15.44 -2.36 -4.02
C LYS A 179 -16.90 -2.20 -3.61
N ALA A 180 -17.24 -1.23 -2.76
CA ALA A 180 -18.62 -0.93 -2.39
C ALA A 180 -19.47 -0.54 -3.59
N LYS A 181 -18.97 0.36 -4.46
CA LYS A 181 -19.65 0.73 -5.70
C LYS A 181 -19.83 -0.47 -6.64
N ALA A 182 -18.88 -1.39 -6.71
CA ALA A 182 -19.03 -2.57 -7.56
C ALA A 182 -20.08 -3.58 -7.03
N MET A 183 -20.31 -3.63 -5.72
CA MET A 183 -21.21 -4.60 -5.08
C MET A 183 -22.64 -4.11 -4.89
N TYR A 184 -22.85 -2.79 -4.73
CA TYR A 184 -24.12 -2.18 -4.31
C TYR A 184 -24.71 -1.21 -5.34
N HIS A 185 -24.25 -1.26 -6.60
CA HIS A 185 -24.69 -0.40 -7.71
C HIS A 185 -25.41 -1.19 -8.80
#